data_AF-A0A9E3P2Q0-F1
#
_entry.id   AF-A0A9E3P2Q0-F1
#
_cell.length_a   1.000
_cell.length_b   1.000
_cell.length_c   1.000
_cell.angle_alpha   90.00
_cell.angle_beta   90.00
_cell.angle_gamma   90.00
#
_symmetry.space_group_name_H-M   'P 1'
#
loop_
_entity.id
_entity.type
_entity.pdbx_description
1 polymer ?
#
loop_
_entity_poly.entity_id
_entity_poly.type
_entity_poly.pdbx_seq_one_letter_code
_entity_poly.pdbx_strand_id
1 'polypeptide(L)'
;MAQRYVRPTVAGWLTPTLIAPWISVYTAVTAIAFLGIDHGLFGKALGWVVGMLVGSVWAFVFCGLLVFVDLALLGVKVRTLPAGKRGWGTALLSPLLVFASYAAVPPYKFYPAGPWAIAAAILVPMIVVAIGVRLFGGQKPPR
;
A
#
# COMPACT_ATOMS: atom_id res chain seq x y z
N MET A 1 -6.58 -8.83 32.67
CA MET A 1 -7.37 -9.61 31.68
C MET A 1 -6.41 -10.17 30.63
N ALA A 2 -6.22 -11.49 30.59
CA ALA A 2 -5.45 -12.11 29.50
C ALA A 2 -6.24 -11.95 28.20
N GLN A 3 -5.70 -11.21 27.23
CA GLN A 3 -6.32 -11.10 25.91
C GLN A 3 -6.31 -12.49 25.26
N ARG A 4 -7.49 -13.05 25.03
CA ARG A 4 -7.66 -14.34 24.33
C ARG A 4 -7.12 -14.18 22.91
N TYR A 5 -6.05 -14.91 22.59
CA TYR A 5 -5.54 -15.00 21.22
C TYR A 5 -6.57 -15.71 20.35
N VAL A 6 -7.28 -14.94 19.51
CA VAL A 6 -8.18 -15.49 18.49
C VAL A 6 -7.37 -15.55 17.20
N ARG A 7 -7.19 -16.76 16.65
CA ARG A 7 -6.54 -16.94 15.35
C ARG A 7 -7.31 -16.12 14.31
N PRO A 8 -6.64 -15.26 13.53
CA PRO A 8 -7.28 -14.57 12.42
C PRO A 8 -7.91 -15.57 11.46
N THR A 9 -9.17 -15.35 11.08
CA THR A 9 -9.74 -16.04 9.92
C THR A 9 -9.08 -15.53 8.66
N VAL A 10 -9.06 -16.35 7.59
CA VAL A 10 -8.52 -15.93 6.28
C VAL A 10 -9.22 -14.66 5.82
N ALA A 11 -10.55 -14.58 5.96
CA ALA A 11 -11.31 -13.36 5.67
C ALA A 11 -10.87 -12.18 6.54
N GLY A 12 -10.68 -12.38 7.85
CA GLY A 12 -10.29 -11.31 8.77
C GLY A 12 -8.92 -10.67 8.48
N TRP A 13 -8.04 -11.39 7.77
CA TRP A 13 -6.78 -10.87 7.26
C TRP A 13 -6.90 -10.32 5.84
N LEU A 14 -7.55 -11.07 4.95
CA LEU A 14 -7.57 -10.77 3.52
C LEU A 14 -8.42 -9.53 3.24
N THR A 15 -9.55 -9.34 3.93
CA THR A 15 -10.43 -8.19 3.75
C THR A 15 -9.71 -6.85 3.96
N PRO A 16 -9.07 -6.57 5.11
CA PRO A 16 -8.34 -5.32 5.26
C PRO A 16 -7.17 -5.21 4.27
N THR A 17 -6.49 -6.32 3.96
CA THR A 17 -5.34 -6.33 3.06
C THR A 17 -5.70 -6.00 1.62
N LEU A 18 -6.88 -6.43 1.16
CA LEU A 18 -7.33 -6.24 -0.22
C LEU A 18 -8.23 -5.03 -0.40
N ILE A 19 -8.87 -4.49 0.64
CA ILE A 19 -9.81 -3.37 0.49
C ILE A 19 -9.19 -2.03 0.92
N ALA A 20 -8.47 -2.01 2.05
CA ALA A 20 -7.92 -0.77 2.57
C ALA A 20 -6.98 -0.04 1.60
N PRO A 21 -6.11 -0.74 0.81
CA PRO A 21 -5.27 -0.04 -0.13
C PRO A 21 -6.07 0.71 -1.21
N TRP A 22 -7.18 0.14 -1.68
CA TRP A 22 -8.06 0.80 -2.66
C TRP A 22 -8.69 2.05 -2.10
N ILE A 23 -9.23 1.97 -0.88
CA ILE A 23 -9.81 3.14 -0.20
C ILE A 23 -8.76 4.24 -0.10
N SER A 24 -7.57 3.91 0.39
CA SER A 24 -6.48 4.85 0.58
C SER A 24 -6.05 5.53 -0.74
N VAL A 25 -5.87 4.73 -1.79
CA VAL A 25 -5.48 5.24 -3.12
C VAL A 25 -6.56 6.12 -3.73
N TYR A 26 -7.82 5.69 -3.69
CA TYR A 26 -8.92 6.47 -4.26
C TYR A 26 -9.17 7.76 -3.49
N THR A 27 -9.06 7.74 -2.16
CA THR A 27 -9.13 8.95 -1.34
C THR A 27 -7.98 9.90 -1.69
N ALA A 28 -6.75 9.40 -1.83
CA ALA A 28 -5.60 10.23 -2.22
C ALA A 28 -5.77 10.84 -3.61
N VAL A 29 -6.15 10.05 -4.62
CA VAL A 29 -6.41 10.53 -5.99
C VAL A 29 -7.51 11.58 -6.01
N THR A 30 -8.60 11.34 -5.30
CA THR A 30 -9.72 12.30 -5.20
C THR A 30 -9.30 13.59 -4.52
N ALA A 31 -8.53 13.49 -3.42
CA ALA A 31 -8.02 14.67 -2.72
C ALA A 31 -7.09 15.50 -3.61
N ILE A 32 -6.17 14.86 -4.34
CA ILE A 32 -5.25 15.54 -5.26
C ILE A 32 -6.01 16.27 -6.38
N ALA A 33 -6.99 15.61 -7.00
CA ALA A 33 -7.81 16.20 -8.06
C ALA A 33 -8.68 17.35 -7.55
N PHE A 34 -9.24 17.22 -6.34
CA PHE A 34 -10.05 18.27 -5.73
C PHE A 34 -9.21 19.51 -5.38
N LEU A 35 -8.02 19.30 -4.82
CA LEU A 35 -7.08 20.36 -4.44
C LEU A 35 -6.40 21.03 -5.64
N GLY A 36 -6.52 20.47 -6.86
CA GLY A 36 -5.96 21.05 -8.08
C GLY A 36 -4.43 20.98 -8.14
N ILE A 37 -3.83 19.95 -7.53
CA ILE A 37 -2.36 19.75 -7.47
C ILE A 37 -1.85 19.14 -8.80
N ASP A 38 -2.73 18.80 -9.73
CA ASP A 38 -2.51 18.15 -11.02
C ASP A 38 -1.84 19.02 -12.10
N HIS A 39 -1.38 20.23 -11.75
CA HIS A 39 -0.62 21.16 -12.60
C HIS A 39 -1.23 21.44 -14.00
N GLY A 40 -2.54 21.20 -14.19
CA GLY A 40 -3.27 21.53 -15.41
C GLY A 40 -2.97 20.65 -16.63
N LEU A 41 -2.29 19.51 -16.47
CA LEU A 41 -1.93 18.62 -17.59
C LEU A 41 -3.15 18.00 -18.29
N PHE A 42 -4.19 17.69 -17.53
CA PHE A 42 -5.48 17.21 -18.01
C PHE A 42 -6.54 17.88 -17.13
N GLY A 43 -7.57 18.51 -17.69
CA GLY A 43 -8.59 19.19 -16.87
C GLY A 43 -9.13 18.30 -15.74
N LYS A 44 -9.53 18.89 -14.60
CA LYS A 44 -9.79 18.20 -13.31
C LYS A 44 -10.52 16.85 -13.43
N ALA A 45 -11.57 16.78 -14.26
CA ALA A 45 -12.34 15.55 -14.46
C ALA A 45 -11.53 14.44 -15.17
N LEU A 46 -10.79 14.79 -16.22
CA LEU A 46 -9.97 13.84 -16.97
C LEU A 46 -8.76 13.38 -16.14
N GLY A 47 -8.10 14.30 -15.43
CA GLY A 47 -7.02 13.98 -14.50
C GLY A 47 -7.48 13.03 -13.40
N TRP A 48 -8.68 13.24 -12.83
CA TRP A 48 -9.27 12.32 -11.85
C TRP A 48 -9.54 10.93 -12.43
N VAL A 49 -10.14 10.83 -13.63
CA VAL A 49 -10.40 9.53 -14.27
C VAL A 49 -9.10 8.77 -14.55
N VAL A 50 -8.10 9.44 -15.12
CA VAL A 50 -6.77 8.84 -15.38
C VAL A 50 -6.12 8.42 -14.07
N GLY A 51 -6.19 9.27 -13.04
CA GLY A 51 -5.69 8.96 -11.71
C GLY A 51 -6.37 7.74 -11.08
N MET A 52 -7.69 7.58 -11.26
CA MET A 52 -8.43 6.40 -10.79
C MET A 52 -8.02 5.13 -11.53
N LEU A 53 -7.82 5.19 -12.85
CA LEU A 53 -7.36 4.04 -13.64
C LEU A 53 -5.95 3.62 -13.25
N VAL A 54 -5.00 4.57 -13.22
CA VAL A 54 -3.61 4.29 -12.83
C VAL A 54 -3.55 3.84 -11.37
N GLY A 55 -4.29 4.51 -10.49
CA GLY A 55 -4.42 4.16 -9.08
C GLY A 55 -4.99 2.76 -8.86
N SER A 56 -5.90 2.30 -9.72
CA SER A 56 -6.45 0.93 -9.67
C SER A 56 -5.39 -0.13 -9.96
N VAL A 57 -4.63 0.06 -11.04
CA VAL A 57 -3.50 -0.84 -11.39
C VAL A 57 -2.47 -0.84 -10.27
N TRP A 58 -2.15 0.34 -9.74
CA TRP A 58 -1.21 0.50 -8.64
C TRP A 58 -1.69 -0.22 -7.37
N ALA A 59 -2.96 -0.01 -6.97
CA ALA A 59 -3.56 -0.62 -5.79
C ALA A 59 -3.61 -2.15 -5.91
N PHE A 60 -3.93 -2.66 -7.11
CA PHE A 60 -3.91 -4.09 -7.39
C PHE A 60 -2.52 -4.70 -7.17
N VAL A 61 -1.48 -4.09 -7.75
CA VAL A 61 -0.08 -4.54 -7.55
C VAL A 61 0.30 -4.46 -6.08
N PHE A 62 -0.08 -3.39 -5.38
CA PHE A 62 0.25 -3.21 -3.97
C PHE A 62 -0.45 -4.23 -3.07
N CYS A 63 -1.71 -4.53 -3.32
CA CYS A 63 -2.44 -5.60 -2.63
C CYS A 63 -1.74 -6.95 -2.81
N GLY A 64 -1.29 -7.27 -4.03
CA GLY A 64 -0.50 -8.48 -4.31
C GLY A 64 0.81 -8.51 -3.50
N LEU A 65 1.53 -7.39 -3.44
CA LEU A 65 2.74 -7.26 -2.63
C LEU A 65 2.47 -7.44 -1.14
N LEU A 66 1.40 -6.85 -0.60
CA LEU A 66 1.04 -7.04 0.81
C LEU A 66 0.72 -8.50 1.12
N VAL A 67 -0.04 -9.18 0.27
CA VAL A 67 -0.33 -10.62 0.42
C VAL A 67 0.97 -11.42 0.39
N PHE A 68 1.85 -11.16 -0.59
CA PHE A 68 3.13 -11.85 -0.70
C PHE A 68 4.01 -11.64 0.54
N VAL A 69 4.16 -10.40 1.01
CA VAL A 69 4.94 -10.06 2.21
C VAL A 69 4.35 -10.73 3.45
N ASP A 70 3.02 -10.77 3.58
CA ASP A 70 2.35 -11.42 4.70
C ASP A 70 2.62 -12.92 4.72
N LEU A 71 2.55 -13.59 3.57
CA LEU A 71 2.86 -15.01 3.43
C LEU A 71 4.35 -15.29 3.64
N ALA A 72 5.25 -14.45 3.15
CA ALA A 72 6.70 -14.60 3.35
C ALA A 72 7.06 -14.48 4.84
N LEU A 73 6.54 -13.46 5.54
CA LEU A 73 6.79 -13.26 6.96
C LEU A 73 6.15 -14.35 7.83
N LEU A 74 5.03 -14.91 7.40
CA LEU A 74 4.43 -16.08 8.04
C LEU A 74 5.28 -17.33 7.81
N GLY A 75 5.79 -17.54 6.59
CA GLY A 75 6.65 -18.67 6.23
C GLY A 75 7.95 -18.70 7.02
N VAL A 76 8.57 -17.53 7.23
CA VAL A 76 9.78 -17.36 8.08
C VAL A 76 9.42 -17.31 9.57
N LYS A 77 8.14 -17.45 9.94
CA LYS A 77 7.63 -17.44 11.33
C LYS A 77 7.99 -16.16 12.11
N VAL A 78 8.17 -15.04 11.41
CA VAL A 78 8.51 -13.75 12.01
C VAL A 78 7.29 -13.13 12.70
N ARG A 79 6.10 -13.30 12.13
CA ARG A 79 4.86 -12.70 12.62
C ARG A 79 3.61 -13.48 12.24
N THR A 80 2.50 -13.14 12.90
CA THR A 80 1.16 -13.62 12.53
C THR A 80 0.49 -12.69 11.52
N LEU A 81 -0.52 -13.20 10.82
CA LEU A 81 -1.26 -12.42 9.83
C LEU A 81 -1.98 -11.23 10.49
N PRO A 82 -1.92 -10.03 9.87
CA PRO A 82 -2.51 -8.82 10.42
C PRO A 82 -4.04 -8.86 10.28
N ALA A 83 -4.77 -8.62 11.38
CA ALA A 83 -6.23 -8.67 11.39
C ALA A 83 -6.85 -7.56 12.26
N GLY A 84 -8.16 -7.37 12.10
CA GLY A 84 -8.94 -6.39 12.85
C GLY A 84 -8.43 -4.95 12.65
N LYS A 85 -8.53 -4.12 13.70
CA LYS A 85 -8.15 -2.69 13.64
C LYS A 85 -6.71 -2.46 13.17
N ARG A 86 -5.77 -3.32 13.58
CA ARG A 86 -4.36 -3.23 13.17
C ARG A 86 -4.18 -3.57 11.70
N GLY A 87 -4.85 -4.62 11.21
CA GLY A 87 -4.86 -4.96 9.79
C GLY A 87 -5.38 -3.82 8.93
N TRP A 88 -6.49 -3.21 9.33
CA TRP A 88 -7.05 -2.04 8.65
C TRP A 88 -6.12 -0.82 8.69
N GLY A 89 -5.64 -0.42 9.88
CA GLY A 89 -4.80 0.77 10.01
C GLY A 89 -3.49 0.65 9.24
N THR A 90 -2.83 -0.51 9.33
CA THR A 90 -1.60 -0.75 8.58
C THR A 90 -1.82 -0.74 7.07
N ALA A 91 -2.88 -1.40 6.58
CA ALA A 91 -3.17 -1.46 5.15
C ALA A 91 -3.65 -0.10 4.58
N LEU A 92 -4.37 0.72 5.35
CA LEU A 92 -4.78 2.07 4.97
C LEU A 92 -3.59 3.04 4.88
N LEU A 93 -2.69 2.99 5.86
CA LEU A 93 -1.54 3.89 5.92
C LEU A 93 -0.46 3.55 4.89
N SER A 94 -0.38 2.29 4.47
CA SER A 94 0.71 1.82 3.61
C SER A 94 0.76 2.57 2.26
N PRO A 95 -0.32 2.73 1.47
CA PRO A 95 -0.24 3.51 0.24
C PRO A 95 0.14 4.97 0.45
N LEU A 96 -0.33 5.61 1.53
CA LEU A 96 0.00 7.00 1.84
C LEU A 96 1.51 7.18 2.10
N LEU A 97 2.13 6.23 2.79
CA LEU A 97 3.59 6.25 3.01
C LEU A 97 4.36 6.06 1.70
N VAL A 98 3.86 5.21 0.79
CA VAL A 98 4.49 5.08 -0.54
C VAL A 98 4.32 6.37 -1.34
N PHE A 99 3.15 6.98 -1.35
CA PHE A 99 2.93 8.26 -2.03
C PHE A 99 3.77 9.40 -1.43
N ALA A 100 3.96 9.42 -0.10
CA ALA A 100 4.88 10.35 0.53
C ALA A 100 6.33 10.15 0.02
N SER A 101 6.76 8.90 -0.18
CA SER A 101 8.07 8.63 -0.78
C SER A 101 8.18 9.09 -2.23
N TYR A 102 7.12 8.94 -3.04
CA TYR A 102 7.08 9.46 -4.41
C TYR A 102 7.03 10.98 -4.48
N ALA A 103 6.41 11.64 -3.49
CA ALA A 103 6.43 13.09 -3.40
C ALA A 103 7.85 13.61 -3.12
N ALA A 104 8.61 12.93 -2.25
CA ALA A 104 10.00 13.27 -1.98
C ALA A 104 10.93 12.94 -3.15
N VAL A 105 10.78 11.75 -3.75
CA VAL A 105 11.59 11.26 -4.87
C VAL A 105 10.68 10.74 -5.98
N PRO A 106 10.28 11.61 -6.92
CA PRO A 106 9.38 11.23 -7.99
C PRO A 106 10.00 10.20 -8.96
N PRO A 107 9.27 9.12 -9.33
CA PRO A 107 9.79 8.07 -10.22
C PRO A 107 10.27 8.57 -11.60
N TYR A 108 9.68 9.65 -12.11
CA TYR A 108 10.08 10.21 -13.41
C TYR A 108 11.53 10.70 -13.43
N LYS A 109 12.14 11.02 -12.28
CA LYS A 109 13.55 11.44 -12.22
C LYS A 109 14.51 10.33 -12.69
N PHE A 110 14.06 9.08 -12.74
CA PHE A 110 14.84 7.94 -13.18
C PHE A 110 14.68 7.60 -14.67
N TYR A 111 13.91 8.39 -15.44
CA TYR A 111 13.80 8.21 -16.90
C TYR A 111 15.16 8.08 -17.62
N PRO A 112 16.20 8.89 -17.30
CA PRO A 112 17.50 8.80 -17.97
C PRO A 112 18.24 7.47 -17.72
N ALA A 113 17.93 6.77 -16.63
CA ALA A 113 18.54 5.49 -16.28
C ALA A 113 17.83 4.28 -16.91
N GLY A 114 16.80 4.53 -17.73
CA GLY A 114 16.09 3.51 -18.49
C GLY A 114 14.85 2.93 -17.79
N PRO A 115 14.09 2.06 -18.50
CA PRO A 115 12.79 1.58 -18.04
C PRO A 115 12.85 0.78 -16.72
N TRP A 116 13.93 0.01 -16.52
CA TRP A 116 14.13 -0.76 -15.29
C TRP A 116 14.36 0.12 -14.06
N ALA A 117 15.00 1.29 -14.23
CA ALA A 117 15.20 2.22 -13.14
C ALA A 117 13.88 2.84 -12.67
N ILE A 118 12.94 3.10 -13.59
CA ILE A 118 11.59 3.57 -13.26
C ILE A 118 10.81 2.47 -12.54
N ALA A 119 10.86 1.23 -13.06
CA ALA A 119 10.22 0.08 -12.43
C ALA A 119 10.75 -0.11 -10.99
N ALA A 120 12.06 0.01 -10.78
CA ALA A 120 12.66 -0.03 -9.46
C ALA A 120 12.22 1.15 -8.58
N ALA A 121 12.18 2.37 -9.12
CA ALA A 121 11.74 3.56 -8.40
C ALA A 121 10.28 3.47 -7.93
N ILE A 122 9.44 2.69 -8.62
CA ILE A 122 8.05 2.39 -8.21
C ILE A 122 8.03 1.22 -7.21
N LEU A 123 8.62 0.08 -7.57
CA LEU A 123 8.46 -1.15 -6.78
C LEU A 123 9.25 -1.15 -5.48
N VAL A 124 10.44 -0.54 -5.43
CA VAL A 124 11.28 -0.56 -4.22
C VAL A 124 10.59 0.16 -3.06
N PRO A 125 10.06 1.38 -3.19
CA PRO A 125 9.31 2.00 -2.10
C PRO A 125 8.07 1.20 -1.69
N MET A 126 7.35 0.59 -2.64
CA MET A 126 6.21 -0.28 -2.34
C MET A 126 6.63 -1.47 -1.45
N ILE A 127 7.71 -2.15 -1.81
CA ILE A 127 8.24 -3.30 -1.07
C ILE A 127 8.73 -2.86 0.32
N VAL A 128 9.50 -1.79 0.40
CA VAL A 128 10.06 -1.27 1.67
C VAL A 128 8.94 -0.88 2.63
N VAL A 129 7.92 -0.16 2.16
CA VAL A 129 6.78 0.22 3.00
C VAL A 129 5.96 -1.00 3.39
N ALA A 130 5.67 -1.90 2.45
CA ALA A 130 4.95 -3.13 2.76
C ALA A 130 5.66 -3.93 3.86
N ILE A 131 6.96 -4.18 3.72
CA ILE A 131 7.75 -4.87 4.73
C ILE A 131 7.75 -4.09 6.05
N GLY A 132 8.06 -2.79 6.03
CA GLY A 132 8.17 -1.97 7.23
C GLY A 132 6.87 -1.93 8.02
N VAL A 133 5.77 -1.54 7.38
CA VAL A 133 4.46 -1.43 8.04
C VAL A 133 4.00 -2.79 8.57
N ARG A 134 4.29 -3.89 7.86
CA ARG A 134 3.98 -5.22 8.33
C ARG A 134 4.88 -5.67 9.50
N LEU A 135 6.17 -5.40 9.48
CA LEU A 135 7.05 -5.74 10.60
C LEU A 135 6.65 -5.01 11.89
N PHE A 136 6.33 -3.71 11.80
CA PHE A 136 6.01 -2.89 12.98
C PHE A 136 4.55 -2.98 13.43
N GLY A 137 3.61 -3.18 12.49
CA GLY A 137 2.18 -3.28 12.80
C GLY A 137 1.67 -4.70 13.09
N GLY A 138 2.51 -5.73 12.90
CA GLY A 138 2.17 -7.13 13.11
C GLY A 138 2.23 -7.56 14.58
N GLN A 139 1.42 -8.56 14.93
CA GLN A 139 1.58 -9.26 16.21
C GLN A 139 2.66 -10.34 16.08
N LYS A 140 3.50 -10.47 17.11
CA LYS A 140 4.47 -11.57 17.19
C LYS A 140 3.71 -12.89 17.43
N PRO A 141 4.26 -14.03 16.97
CA PRO A 141 3.66 -15.33 17.26
C PRO A 141 3.54 -15.50 18.79
N PRO A 142 2.42 -16.06 19.29
CA PRO A 142 2.36 -16.47 20.69
C PRO A 142 3.50 -17.47 20.95
N ARG A 143 4.33 -17.19 21.96
CA ARG A 143 5.37 -18.09 22.46
C ARG A 143 4.75 -19.16 23.34
#